data_AF-A0A9E3RGE6-F1
#
_entry.id   AF-A0A9E3RGE6-F1
#
_cell.length_a   1.000
_cell.length_b   1.000
_cell.length_c   1.000
_cell.angle_alpha   90.00
_cell.angle_beta   90.00
_cell.angle_gamma   90.00
#
_symmetry.space_group_name_H-M   'P 1'
#
loop_
_entity.id
_entity.type
_entity.pdbx_description
1 polymer ?
#
loop_
_entity_poly.entity_id
_entity_poly.type
_entity_poly.pdbx_seq_one_letter_code
_entity_poly.pdbx_strand_id
1 'polypeptide(L)'
;MQPAPLLESTPAGKLNGQLEEIKTELHSIAIKMDEAEVRFDQALKQVDPTQQGSARNLLHYLALRSVDIRNLQDALHMHGLSSLSSSESHVRWQMNAVLNRIGEETAVANGELDDYFSALRKRKDRAAQLFGTKKNGDIPYIMVTFDTELADDVDTIKNLLYSGMNVARINCAHDDESVWQAMIWNVQKASKITGIPCKIYMDLAGPKLRTVVKAKEGKKGKVKLKGVHRVTLAEEDGVAAKNKVVYCTEHGIVEQLHEGERVLFDDGAVESLVEKVEGKAATLRILRATGNKPSIKDGKGINFPDSKLSIGSLTEYDIRCLPFIVSHADLVGYSFVREANDVAELQKRLSELSANPPRIILKIETLDAVNNLPALLLQGMKDSSFGVMIARGDLAVEIGMERMSEIQDEILWVCEAAHAPAIWATQVLETMNKSGFASRSEVTDAARSVMAECVMINKGKYMIEVVESLREILKRSGGHRIKKRYLFRPLGIASRFLASSLTLQ
;
A
#
# COMPACT_ATOMS: atom_id res chain seq x y z
N MET A 1 39.99 36.79 1.54
CA MET A 1 39.26 35.67 2.18
C MET A 1 40.24 34.92 3.04
N GLN A 2 40.07 34.94 4.37
CA GLN A 2 40.85 34.08 5.26
C GLN A 2 40.47 32.61 4.99
N PRO A 3 41.43 31.67 5.05
CA PRO A 3 41.13 30.25 4.95
C PRO A 3 40.26 29.86 6.15
N ALA A 4 39.23 29.04 5.91
CA ALA A 4 38.41 28.47 6.96
C ALA A 4 39.29 27.69 7.96
N PRO A 5 38.98 27.70 9.27
CA PRO A 5 39.75 26.93 10.23
C PRO A 5 39.70 25.44 9.85
N LEU A 6 40.87 24.82 9.75
CA LEU A 6 41.01 23.37 9.76
C LEU A 6 40.30 22.84 11.01
N LEU A 7 39.38 21.88 10.84
CA LEU A 7 38.74 21.13 11.91
C LEU A 7 39.80 20.71 12.94
N GLU A 8 39.76 21.30 14.14
CA GLU A 8 40.59 20.84 15.25
C GLU A 8 40.30 19.34 15.46
N SER A 9 41.35 18.52 15.45
CA SER A 9 41.25 17.09 15.70
C SER A 9 40.54 16.86 17.05
N THR A 10 39.39 16.20 17.02
CA THR A 10 38.65 15.85 18.24
C THR A 10 39.58 15.03 19.15
N PRO A 11 39.83 15.43 20.41
CA PRO A 11 40.71 14.68 21.30
C PRO A 11 40.22 13.24 21.46
N ALA A 12 41.11 12.26 21.39
CA ALA A 12 40.79 10.83 21.48
C ALA A 12 39.89 10.45 22.69
N GLY A 13 40.03 11.16 23.82
CA GLY A 13 39.16 10.96 24.99
C GLY A 13 37.70 11.38 24.79
N LYS A 14 37.44 12.43 24.00
CA LYS A 14 36.06 12.83 23.62
C LYS A 14 35.46 11.87 22.61
N LEU A 15 36.29 11.38 21.68
CA LEU A 15 35.88 10.39 20.67
C LEU A 15 35.44 9.08 21.32
N ASN A 16 36.18 8.61 22.33
CA ASN A 16 35.81 7.41 23.08
C ASN A 16 34.49 7.60 23.87
N GLY A 17 34.27 8.78 24.48
CA GLY A 17 33.01 9.07 25.17
C GLY A 17 31.77 8.98 24.26
N GLN A 18 31.87 9.52 23.03
CA GLN A 18 30.78 9.46 22.05
C GLN A 18 30.49 8.04 21.55
N LEU A 19 31.53 7.20 21.41
CA LEU A 19 31.32 5.79 21.04
C LEU A 19 30.64 4.99 22.15
N GLU A 20 30.92 5.28 23.43
CA GLU A 20 30.22 4.66 24.56
C GLU A 20 28.75 5.11 24.67
N GLU A 21 28.45 6.37 24.34
CA GLU A 21 27.06 6.85 24.22
C GLU A 21 26.31 6.09 23.11
N ILE A 22 26.92 5.96 21.92
CA ILE A 22 26.35 5.18 20.82
C ILE A 22 26.07 3.74 21.25
N LYS A 23 27.03 3.07 21.91
CA LYS A 23 26.83 1.71 22.43
C LYS A 23 25.63 1.64 23.38
N THR A 24 25.57 2.57 24.33
CA THR A 24 24.50 2.63 25.33
C THR A 24 23.13 2.77 24.68
N GLU A 25 22.99 3.67 23.70
CA GLU A 25 21.73 3.86 22.97
C GLU A 25 21.35 2.63 22.13
N LEU A 26 22.30 2.03 21.40
CA LEU A 26 22.06 0.82 20.62
C LEU A 26 21.66 -0.37 21.52
N HIS A 27 22.27 -0.54 22.69
CA HIS A 27 21.86 -1.54 23.68
C HIS A 27 20.46 -1.28 24.24
N SER A 28 20.11 -0.01 24.51
CA SER A 28 18.76 0.34 24.96
C SER A 28 17.71 -0.04 23.91
N ILE A 29 18.00 0.19 22.63
CA ILE A 29 17.16 -0.24 21.52
C ILE A 29 17.12 -1.77 21.43
N ALA A 30 18.26 -2.45 21.62
CA ALA A 30 18.34 -3.90 21.61
C ALA A 30 17.43 -4.55 22.66
N ILE A 31 17.42 -4.01 23.88
CA ILE A 31 16.55 -4.45 24.97
C ILE A 31 15.07 -4.32 24.55
N LYS A 32 14.68 -3.19 23.94
CA LYS A 32 13.30 -3.00 23.45
C LYS A 32 12.91 -4.01 22.37
N MET A 33 13.85 -4.38 21.49
CA MET A 33 13.63 -5.42 20.48
C MET A 33 13.37 -6.79 21.14
N ASP A 34 14.16 -7.13 22.16
CA ASP A 34 14.05 -8.39 22.88
C ASP A 34 12.75 -8.44 23.71
N GLU A 35 12.38 -7.33 24.36
CA GLU A 35 11.08 -7.16 25.04
C GLU A 35 9.89 -7.29 24.07
N ALA A 36 10.02 -6.80 22.84
CA ALA A 36 8.99 -6.95 21.82
C ALA A 36 8.80 -8.42 21.40
N GLU A 37 9.89 -9.18 21.21
CA GLU A 37 9.79 -10.62 20.94
C GLU A 37 9.09 -11.35 22.08
N VAL A 38 9.45 -11.08 23.34
CA VAL A 38 8.79 -11.69 24.51
C VAL A 38 7.31 -11.33 24.57
N ARG A 39 6.96 -10.06 24.34
CA ARG A 39 5.57 -9.58 24.37
C ARG A 39 4.70 -10.24 23.30
N PHE A 40 5.26 -10.50 22.13
CA PHE A 40 4.55 -11.07 20.98
C PHE A 40 4.88 -12.55 20.73
N ASP A 41 5.48 -13.26 21.68
CA ASP A 41 5.89 -14.67 21.57
C ASP A 41 4.76 -15.58 21.09
N GLN A 42 3.54 -15.38 21.61
CA GLN A 42 2.37 -16.16 21.19
C GLN A 42 2.00 -15.91 19.72
N ALA A 43 2.13 -14.68 19.23
CA ALA A 43 1.89 -14.38 17.81
C ALA A 43 3.00 -14.98 16.93
N LEU A 44 4.28 -14.88 17.36
CA LEU A 44 5.42 -15.47 16.67
C LEU A 44 5.31 -16.98 16.50
N LYS A 45 4.77 -17.68 17.51
CA LYS A 45 4.54 -19.14 17.46
C LYS A 45 3.44 -19.56 16.50
N GLN A 46 2.51 -18.66 16.16
CA GLN A 46 1.42 -18.95 15.23
C GLN A 46 1.75 -18.62 13.77
N VAL A 47 2.84 -17.89 13.54
CA VAL A 47 3.34 -17.54 12.20
C VAL A 47 3.93 -18.77 11.51
N ASP A 48 3.77 -18.85 10.19
CA ASP A 48 4.35 -19.91 9.36
C ASP A 48 5.88 -19.99 9.60
N PRO A 49 6.48 -21.20 9.70
CA PRO A 49 7.92 -21.34 9.95
C PRO A 49 8.82 -20.56 8.97
N THR A 50 8.40 -20.42 7.71
CA THR A 50 9.14 -19.65 6.68
C THR A 50 9.05 -18.13 6.87
N GLN A 51 8.15 -17.67 7.75
CA GLN A 51 7.87 -16.27 8.05
C GLN A 51 8.44 -15.82 9.41
N GLN A 52 8.85 -16.74 10.30
CA GLN A 52 9.31 -16.40 11.66
C GLN A 52 10.41 -15.33 11.70
N GLY A 53 11.44 -15.44 10.85
CA GLY A 53 12.51 -14.43 10.79
C GLY A 53 12.01 -13.05 10.33
N SER A 54 11.00 -13.02 9.45
CA SER A 54 10.37 -11.76 9.01
C SER A 54 9.49 -11.15 10.09
N ALA A 55 8.78 -11.98 10.86
CA ALA A 55 7.97 -11.52 11.99
C ALA A 55 8.85 -10.92 13.09
N ARG A 56 9.98 -11.56 13.43
CA ARG A 56 10.96 -11.00 14.37
C ARG A 56 11.53 -9.68 13.87
N ASN A 57 11.98 -9.61 12.61
CA ASN A 57 12.52 -8.37 12.06
C ASN A 57 11.48 -7.24 12.03
N LEU A 58 10.20 -7.54 11.75
CA LEU A 58 9.10 -6.57 11.86
C LEU A 58 9.02 -6.01 13.30
N LEU A 59 8.99 -6.87 14.32
CA LEU A 59 8.96 -6.42 15.72
C LEU A 59 10.18 -5.59 16.09
N HIS A 60 11.37 -5.99 15.64
CA HIS A 60 12.60 -5.24 15.87
C HIS A 60 12.56 -3.87 15.23
N TYR A 61 12.02 -3.77 14.01
CA TYR A 61 11.89 -2.50 13.31
C TYR A 61 10.89 -1.58 14.00
N LEU A 62 9.77 -2.12 14.48
CA LEU A 62 8.80 -1.37 15.26
C LEU A 62 9.40 -0.87 16.59
N ALA A 63 10.20 -1.69 17.27
CA ALA A 63 10.94 -1.29 18.47
C ALA A 63 11.91 -0.13 18.16
N LEU A 64 12.70 -0.21 17.08
CA LEU A 64 13.58 0.88 16.65
C LEU A 64 12.79 2.16 16.37
N ARG A 65 11.68 2.06 15.63
CA ARG A 65 10.85 3.20 15.22
C ARG A 65 9.99 3.78 16.35
N SER A 66 9.90 3.11 17.49
CA SER A 66 9.27 3.64 18.71
C SER A 66 10.17 4.61 19.50
N VAL A 67 11.43 4.78 19.07
CA VAL A 67 12.42 5.65 19.70
C VAL A 67 12.82 6.76 18.72
N ASP A 68 12.99 7.99 19.23
CA ASP A 68 13.58 9.07 18.44
C ASP A 68 15.10 8.88 18.35
N ILE A 69 15.55 8.30 17.25
CA ILE A 69 16.96 7.98 17.02
C ILE A 69 17.72 9.07 16.25
N ARG A 70 17.14 10.24 15.99
CA ARG A 70 17.77 11.24 15.09
C ARG A 70 19.17 11.66 15.54
N ASN A 71 19.36 11.91 16.84
CA ASN A 71 20.67 12.23 17.40
C ASN A 71 21.65 11.06 17.27
N LEU A 72 21.19 9.83 17.52
CA LEU A 72 21.98 8.62 17.30
C LEU A 72 22.39 8.46 15.83
N GLN A 73 21.50 8.77 14.89
CA GLN A 73 21.81 8.72 13.45
C GLN A 73 22.90 9.71 13.07
N ASP A 74 22.83 10.94 13.60
CA ASP A 74 23.86 11.96 13.38
C ASP A 74 25.19 11.51 14.00
N ALA A 75 25.18 10.96 15.21
CA ALA A 75 26.37 10.42 15.85
C ALA A 75 26.99 9.27 15.03
N LEU A 76 26.18 8.29 14.62
CA LEU A 76 26.61 7.19 13.75
C LEU A 76 27.22 7.72 12.45
N HIS A 77 26.58 8.70 11.81
CA HIS A 77 27.07 9.29 10.57
C HIS A 77 28.42 9.99 10.76
N MET A 78 28.58 10.76 11.85
CA MET A 78 29.83 11.44 12.19
C MET A 78 31.00 10.47 12.39
N HIS A 79 30.73 9.26 12.87
CA HIS A 79 31.72 8.20 13.03
C HIS A 79 31.88 7.31 11.78
N GLY A 80 31.25 7.65 10.65
CA GLY A 80 31.32 6.87 9.41
C GLY A 80 30.61 5.52 9.49
N LEU A 81 29.71 5.36 10.46
CA LEU A 81 28.92 4.15 10.68
C LEU A 81 27.59 4.25 9.93
N SER A 82 26.94 3.10 9.74
CA SER A 82 25.60 3.07 9.16
C SER A 82 24.62 3.83 10.06
N SER A 83 23.89 4.79 9.49
CA SER A 83 22.85 5.55 10.21
C SER A 83 21.55 4.75 10.40
N LEU A 84 21.53 3.46 10.07
CA LEU A 84 20.33 2.59 10.14
C LEU A 84 19.16 3.07 9.25
N SER A 85 19.37 4.07 8.39
CA SER A 85 18.32 4.68 7.56
C SER A 85 17.79 3.80 6.42
N SER A 86 18.44 2.67 6.16
CA SER A 86 18.04 1.67 5.16
C SER A 86 18.13 0.24 5.70
N SER A 87 17.89 0.05 7.01
CA SER A 87 18.02 -1.23 7.71
C SER A 87 16.68 -1.93 7.95
N GLU A 88 15.57 -1.44 7.39
CA GLU A 88 14.19 -1.88 7.67
C GLU A 88 14.07 -3.40 7.72
N SER A 89 14.73 -4.07 6.77
CA SER A 89 14.62 -5.51 6.52
C SER A 89 15.62 -6.40 7.28
N HIS A 90 16.55 -5.82 8.04
CA HIS A 90 17.62 -6.56 8.71
C HIS A 90 18.16 -5.74 9.89
N VAL A 91 17.24 -5.17 10.68
CA VAL A 91 17.57 -4.09 11.62
C VAL A 91 18.48 -4.55 12.75
N ARG A 92 18.18 -5.71 13.36
CA ARG A 92 18.98 -6.29 14.44
C ARG A 92 20.37 -6.68 13.95
N TRP A 93 20.46 -7.26 12.76
CA TRP A 93 21.74 -7.60 12.14
C TRP A 93 22.58 -6.35 11.90
N GLN A 94 21.99 -5.29 11.31
CA GLN A 94 22.71 -4.05 11.01
C GLN A 94 23.20 -3.35 12.28
N MET A 95 22.41 -3.40 13.36
CA MET A 95 22.78 -2.87 14.66
C MET A 95 23.95 -3.64 15.29
N ASN A 96 23.89 -4.97 15.33
CA ASN A 96 25.00 -5.80 15.81
C ASN A 96 26.27 -5.58 14.97
N ALA A 97 26.12 -5.40 13.66
CA ALA A 97 27.24 -5.10 12.76
C ALA A 97 27.89 -3.72 13.05
N VAL A 98 27.13 -2.76 13.58
CA VAL A 98 27.67 -1.47 14.05
C VAL A 98 28.40 -1.65 15.38
N LEU A 99 27.79 -2.34 16.36
CA LEU A 99 28.39 -2.63 17.67
C LEU A 99 29.75 -3.34 17.54
N ASN A 100 29.85 -4.34 16.65
CA ASN A 100 31.14 -5.00 16.37
C ASN A 100 32.22 -4.07 15.81
N ARG A 101 31.83 -3.10 14.96
CA ARG A 101 32.77 -2.15 14.37
C ARG A 101 33.34 -1.18 15.40
N ILE A 102 32.63 -0.97 16.51
CA ILE A 102 33.05 -0.11 17.62
C ILE A 102 33.60 -0.91 18.82
N GLY A 103 33.98 -2.17 18.58
CA GLY A 103 34.78 -2.99 19.50
C GLY A 103 34.01 -3.87 20.47
N GLU A 104 32.70 -4.06 20.27
CA GLU A 104 31.95 -5.05 21.07
C GLU A 104 31.94 -6.44 20.41
N GLU A 105 31.93 -7.49 21.24
CA GLU A 105 31.65 -8.85 20.76
C GLU A 105 30.15 -9.10 20.82
N THR A 106 29.45 -8.91 19.69
CA THR A 106 28.05 -9.30 19.57
C THR A 106 27.92 -10.63 18.84
N ALA A 107 26.94 -11.44 19.26
CA ALA A 107 26.57 -12.65 18.53
C ALA A 107 25.99 -12.27 17.16
N VAL A 108 26.86 -12.14 16.16
CA VAL A 108 26.47 -12.13 14.73
C VAL A 108 26.53 -13.53 14.14
N ALA A 109 27.17 -14.45 14.86
CA ALA A 109 27.40 -15.82 14.43
C ALA A 109 26.19 -16.70 14.74
N ASN A 110 25.49 -17.13 13.67
CA ASN A 110 24.85 -18.45 13.45
C ASN A 110 23.67 -18.43 12.46
N GLY A 111 23.50 -17.38 11.65
CA GLY A 111 22.46 -17.35 10.60
C GLY A 111 21.02 -17.25 11.13
N GLU A 112 20.85 -16.91 12.42
CA GLU A 112 19.53 -16.74 13.05
C GLU A 112 18.85 -15.42 12.69
N LEU A 113 19.62 -14.40 12.30
CA LEU A 113 19.13 -13.09 11.88
C LEU A 113 19.28 -12.91 10.36
N ASP A 114 18.32 -12.24 9.76
CA ASP A 114 18.43 -11.83 8.36
C ASP A 114 19.49 -10.74 8.19
N ASP A 115 20.40 -10.96 7.23
CA ASP A 115 21.28 -9.92 6.72
C ASP A 115 20.65 -9.24 5.49
N TYR A 116 21.35 -8.27 4.90
CA TYR A 116 20.86 -7.57 3.71
C TYR A 116 20.57 -8.52 2.53
N PHE A 117 21.41 -9.52 2.29
CA PHE A 117 21.29 -10.42 1.13
C PHE A 117 20.20 -11.48 1.34
N SER A 118 20.07 -12.03 2.55
CA SER A 118 18.99 -12.96 2.88
C SER A 118 17.63 -12.26 2.83
N ALA A 119 17.53 -11.04 3.40
CA ALA A 119 16.35 -10.19 3.31
C ALA A 119 15.96 -9.86 1.85
N LEU A 120 16.95 -9.48 1.03
CA LEU A 120 16.74 -9.19 -0.38
C LEU A 120 16.22 -10.42 -1.14
N ARG A 121 16.76 -11.60 -0.86
CA ARG A 121 16.33 -12.86 -1.47
C ARG A 121 14.90 -13.19 -1.08
N LYS A 122 14.56 -13.14 0.21
CA LYS A 122 13.19 -13.35 0.72
C LYS A 122 12.17 -12.47 0.01
N ARG A 123 12.44 -11.16 -0.11
CA ARG A 123 11.54 -10.24 -0.84
C ARG A 123 11.39 -10.59 -2.31
N LYS A 124 12.50 -10.90 -3.00
CA LYS A 124 12.46 -11.27 -4.42
C LYS A 124 11.67 -12.55 -4.66
N ASP A 125 11.89 -13.56 -3.83
CA ASP A 125 11.24 -14.87 -3.95
C ASP A 125 9.73 -14.74 -3.68
N ARG A 126 9.34 -14.01 -2.63
CA ARG A 126 7.92 -13.75 -2.33
C ARG A 126 7.25 -12.91 -3.41
N ALA A 127 7.91 -11.87 -3.92
CA ALA A 127 7.37 -11.08 -5.02
C ALA A 127 7.18 -11.93 -6.28
N ALA A 128 8.09 -12.86 -6.58
CA ALA A 128 7.96 -13.79 -7.70
C ALA A 128 6.84 -14.83 -7.48
N GLN A 129 6.67 -15.31 -6.24
CA GLN A 129 5.55 -16.20 -5.88
C GLN A 129 4.19 -15.53 -6.12
N LEU A 130 4.07 -14.24 -5.76
CA LEU A 130 2.83 -13.49 -5.96
C LEU A 130 2.61 -13.09 -7.42
N PHE A 131 3.61 -12.45 -8.05
CA PHE A 131 3.43 -11.75 -9.33
C PHE A 131 3.99 -12.48 -10.54
N GLY A 132 4.53 -13.70 -10.35
CA GLY A 132 5.07 -14.53 -11.40
C GLY A 132 6.50 -14.15 -11.80
N THR A 133 6.82 -14.31 -13.07
CA THR A 133 8.18 -14.05 -13.59
C THR A 133 8.20 -12.76 -14.42
N LYS A 134 9.37 -12.09 -14.46
CA LYS A 134 9.59 -10.90 -15.28
C LYS A 134 10.93 -10.98 -16.00
N LYS A 135 10.99 -10.44 -17.22
CA LYS A 135 12.21 -10.42 -18.05
C LYS A 135 13.28 -9.48 -17.49
N ASN A 136 12.87 -8.34 -16.92
CA ASN A 136 13.78 -7.36 -16.35
C ASN A 136 13.69 -7.37 -14.82
N GLY A 137 14.76 -7.84 -14.17
CA GLY A 137 14.88 -7.89 -12.71
C GLY A 137 14.77 -6.53 -12.02
N ASP A 138 15.13 -5.45 -12.72
CA ASP A 138 15.37 -4.12 -12.16
C ASP A 138 14.12 -3.24 -12.04
N ILE A 139 13.01 -3.60 -12.69
CA ILE A 139 11.76 -2.84 -12.62
C ILE A 139 10.69 -3.60 -11.84
N PRO A 140 9.78 -2.93 -11.13
CA PRO A 140 8.60 -3.57 -10.53
C PRO A 140 7.79 -4.42 -11.51
N TYR A 141 7.02 -5.37 -10.97
CA TYR A 141 5.97 -6.05 -11.72
C TYR A 141 4.87 -5.06 -12.11
N ILE A 142 4.17 -5.34 -13.21
CA ILE A 142 3.07 -4.49 -13.68
C ILE A 142 1.76 -5.28 -13.59
N MET A 143 0.82 -4.74 -12.83
CA MET A 143 -0.55 -5.23 -12.73
C MET A 143 -1.47 -4.30 -13.53
N VAL A 144 -2.34 -4.86 -14.37
CA VAL A 144 -3.30 -4.10 -15.17
C VAL A 144 -4.71 -4.49 -14.79
N THR A 145 -5.56 -3.49 -14.50
CA THR A 145 -6.98 -3.70 -14.23
C THR A 145 -7.74 -3.91 -15.52
N PHE A 146 -8.49 -5.01 -15.58
CA PHE A 146 -9.31 -5.35 -16.73
C PHE A 146 -10.69 -4.69 -16.64
N ASP A 147 -11.28 -4.45 -17.79
CA ASP A 147 -12.68 -4.09 -17.96
C ASP A 147 -13.38 -5.13 -18.85
N THR A 148 -14.71 -5.01 -18.91
CA THR A 148 -15.59 -5.93 -19.65
C THR A 148 -15.17 -6.10 -21.11
N GLU A 149 -14.59 -5.07 -21.75
CA GLU A 149 -14.19 -5.11 -23.16
C GLU A 149 -13.05 -6.13 -23.41
N LEU A 150 -12.16 -6.33 -22.43
CA LEU A 150 -11.10 -7.33 -22.52
C LEU A 150 -11.60 -8.78 -22.40
N ALA A 151 -12.86 -9.00 -22.01
CA ALA A 151 -13.47 -10.33 -22.00
C ALA A 151 -13.57 -10.95 -23.40
N ASP A 152 -13.52 -10.15 -24.46
CA ASP A 152 -13.63 -10.59 -25.86
C ASP A 152 -12.40 -10.21 -26.73
N ASP A 153 -11.40 -9.53 -26.15
CA ASP A 153 -10.23 -9.02 -26.89
C ASP A 153 -8.90 -9.66 -26.46
N VAL A 154 -8.65 -10.86 -27.00
CA VAL A 154 -7.39 -11.58 -26.77
C VAL A 154 -6.17 -10.87 -27.36
N ASP A 155 -6.32 -10.08 -28.42
CA ASP A 155 -5.18 -9.44 -29.10
C ASP A 155 -4.66 -8.26 -28.29
N THR A 156 -5.53 -7.46 -27.69
CA THR A 156 -5.12 -6.43 -26.72
C THR A 156 -4.41 -7.05 -25.53
N ILE A 157 -4.90 -8.18 -25.00
CA ILE A 157 -4.23 -8.89 -23.89
C ILE A 157 -2.83 -9.37 -24.30
N LYS A 158 -2.66 -9.93 -25.50
CA LYS A 158 -1.33 -10.31 -26.02
C LYS A 158 -0.38 -9.11 -26.06
N ASN A 159 -0.87 -7.97 -26.54
CA ASN A 159 -0.08 -6.74 -26.59
C ASN A 159 0.32 -6.27 -25.19
N LEU A 160 -0.59 -6.31 -24.20
CA LEU A 160 -0.27 -6.00 -22.80
C LEU A 160 0.85 -6.92 -22.25
N LEU A 161 0.82 -8.22 -22.56
CA LEU A 161 1.87 -9.16 -22.17
C LEU A 161 3.22 -8.81 -22.81
N TYR A 162 3.24 -8.47 -24.11
CA TYR A 162 4.47 -8.04 -24.78
C TYR A 162 5.02 -6.71 -24.25
N SER A 163 4.14 -5.78 -23.89
CA SER A 163 4.50 -4.48 -23.31
C SER A 163 5.03 -4.63 -21.87
N GLY A 164 4.62 -5.66 -21.14
CA GLY A 164 5.26 -6.07 -19.88
C GLY A 164 4.32 -6.35 -18.70
N MET A 165 3.03 -6.54 -18.96
CA MET A 165 2.06 -6.95 -17.93
C MET A 165 2.45 -8.30 -17.31
N ASN A 166 2.37 -8.40 -15.98
CA ASN A 166 2.61 -9.62 -15.22
C ASN A 166 1.33 -10.16 -14.56
N VAL A 167 0.42 -9.27 -14.18
CA VAL A 167 -0.79 -9.64 -13.43
C VAL A 167 -2.02 -8.99 -14.07
N ALA A 168 -3.03 -9.78 -14.37
CA ALA A 168 -4.35 -9.33 -14.78
C ALA A 168 -5.25 -9.21 -13.54
N ARG A 169 -5.70 -7.99 -13.24
CA ARG A 169 -6.58 -7.68 -12.10
C ARG A 169 -8.03 -7.62 -12.56
N ILE A 170 -8.89 -8.42 -11.94
CA ILE A 170 -10.34 -8.41 -12.11
C ILE A 170 -10.97 -7.92 -10.80
N ASN A 171 -11.90 -6.97 -10.89
CA ASN A 171 -12.56 -6.40 -9.72
C ASN A 171 -13.98 -6.98 -9.58
N CYS A 172 -14.21 -7.82 -8.57
CA CYS A 172 -15.49 -8.50 -8.39
C CYS A 172 -16.63 -7.56 -7.97
N ALA A 173 -16.36 -6.29 -7.64
CA ALA A 173 -17.42 -5.29 -7.42
C ALA A 173 -18.18 -4.91 -8.70
N HIS A 174 -17.73 -5.40 -9.86
CA HIS A 174 -18.30 -5.15 -11.17
C HIS A 174 -18.40 -6.46 -11.96
N ASP A 175 -19.30 -6.46 -12.95
CA ASP A 175 -19.56 -7.61 -13.81
C ASP A 175 -20.00 -8.86 -13.02
N ASP A 176 -19.94 -10.04 -13.63
CA ASP A 176 -20.35 -11.30 -13.03
C ASP A 176 -19.38 -12.44 -13.40
N GLU A 177 -19.59 -13.62 -12.81
CA GLU A 177 -18.75 -14.81 -13.01
C GLU A 177 -18.56 -15.17 -14.50
N SER A 178 -19.57 -14.95 -15.36
CA SER A 178 -19.47 -15.29 -16.78
C SER A 178 -18.46 -14.39 -17.49
N VAL A 179 -18.47 -13.09 -17.18
CA VAL A 179 -17.52 -12.11 -17.72
C VAL A 179 -16.13 -12.36 -17.15
N TRP A 180 -16.01 -12.59 -15.84
CA TRP A 180 -14.72 -12.89 -15.21
C TRP A 180 -14.08 -14.15 -15.82
N GLN A 181 -14.88 -15.19 -16.05
CA GLN A 181 -14.42 -16.42 -16.70
C GLN A 181 -13.88 -16.16 -18.10
N ALA A 182 -14.57 -15.34 -18.90
CA ALA A 182 -14.16 -14.98 -20.24
C ALA A 182 -12.82 -14.20 -20.24
N MET A 183 -12.66 -13.23 -19.32
CA MET A 183 -11.38 -12.53 -19.12
C MET A 183 -10.25 -13.51 -18.77
N ILE A 184 -10.47 -14.41 -17.81
CA ILE A 184 -9.47 -15.41 -17.37
C ILE A 184 -9.08 -16.32 -18.54
N TRP A 185 -10.07 -16.82 -19.29
CA TRP A 185 -9.84 -17.66 -20.45
C TRP A 185 -8.97 -16.97 -21.50
N ASN A 186 -9.25 -15.69 -21.79
CA ASN A 186 -8.45 -14.93 -22.75
C ASN A 186 -7.04 -14.63 -22.25
N VAL A 187 -6.84 -14.38 -20.94
CA VAL A 187 -5.49 -14.27 -20.35
C VAL A 187 -4.72 -15.57 -20.53
N GLN A 188 -5.34 -16.72 -20.25
CA GLN A 188 -4.71 -18.03 -20.44
C GLN A 188 -4.38 -18.30 -21.91
N LYS A 189 -5.30 -17.97 -22.83
CA LYS A 189 -5.10 -18.11 -24.28
C LYS A 189 -3.96 -17.21 -24.78
N ALA A 190 -3.95 -15.93 -24.39
CA ALA A 190 -2.89 -15.00 -24.73
C ALA A 190 -1.53 -15.45 -24.16
N SER A 191 -1.50 -15.94 -22.91
CA SER A 191 -0.27 -16.48 -22.30
C SER A 191 0.28 -17.68 -23.08
N LYS A 192 -0.59 -18.59 -23.53
CA LYS A 192 -0.20 -19.73 -24.40
C LYS A 192 0.36 -19.27 -25.75
N ILE A 193 -0.27 -18.28 -26.39
CA ILE A 193 0.15 -17.75 -27.71
C ILE A 193 1.50 -17.03 -27.61
N THR A 194 1.67 -16.19 -26.58
CA THR A 194 2.87 -15.36 -26.42
C THR A 194 4.04 -16.08 -25.75
N GLY A 195 3.77 -17.17 -25.03
CA GLY A 195 4.73 -17.83 -24.15
C GLY A 195 5.07 -17.02 -22.88
N ILE A 196 4.32 -15.96 -22.59
CA ILE A 196 4.54 -15.09 -21.42
C ILE A 196 3.49 -15.43 -20.36
N PRO A 197 3.88 -15.89 -19.16
CA PRO A 197 2.92 -16.20 -18.10
C PRO A 197 2.30 -14.93 -17.51
N CYS A 198 1.04 -15.03 -17.09
CA CYS A 198 0.32 -13.95 -16.43
C CYS A 198 -0.47 -14.51 -15.24
N LYS A 199 -0.38 -13.83 -14.10
CA LYS A 199 -1.12 -14.17 -12.88
C LYS A 199 -2.51 -13.54 -12.90
N ILE A 200 -3.51 -14.27 -12.38
CA ILE A 200 -4.86 -13.77 -12.19
C ILE A 200 -5.02 -13.26 -10.76
N TYR A 201 -5.40 -12.01 -10.63
CA TYR A 201 -5.69 -11.35 -9.36
C TYR A 201 -7.17 -10.96 -9.33
N MET A 202 -7.90 -11.35 -8.30
CA MET A 202 -9.32 -11.01 -8.13
C MET A 202 -9.55 -10.24 -6.83
N ASP A 203 -10.11 -9.03 -6.92
CA ASP A 203 -10.45 -8.22 -5.75
C ASP A 203 -11.86 -8.53 -5.25
N LEU A 204 -11.98 -8.78 -3.95
CA LEU A 204 -13.26 -8.73 -3.24
C LEU A 204 -13.82 -7.31 -3.30
N ALA A 205 -15.15 -7.18 -3.31
CA ALA A 205 -15.80 -5.89 -3.35
C ALA A 205 -15.66 -5.14 -2.02
N GLY A 206 -15.79 -5.86 -0.90
CA GLY A 206 -15.80 -5.32 0.45
C GLY A 206 -17.00 -4.39 0.72
N PRO A 207 -17.13 -3.88 1.95
CA PRO A 207 -18.27 -3.09 2.42
C PRO A 207 -18.24 -1.63 1.93
N LYS A 208 -18.05 -1.38 0.63
CA LYS A 208 -17.99 -0.01 0.12
C LYS A 208 -19.34 0.70 0.26
N LEU A 209 -19.41 1.61 1.23
CA LEU A 209 -20.60 2.40 1.53
C LEU A 209 -20.92 3.38 0.39
N ARG A 210 -22.19 3.43 0.00
CA ARG A 210 -22.64 4.30 -1.09
C ARG A 210 -23.87 5.11 -0.72
N THR A 211 -23.99 6.26 -1.38
CA THR A 211 -25.16 7.11 -1.34
C THR A 211 -26.30 6.47 -2.11
N VAL A 212 -27.49 6.57 -1.55
CA VAL A 212 -28.75 6.34 -2.21
C VAL A 212 -29.49 7.66 -2.24
N VAL A 213 -29.77 8.17 -3.44
CA VAL A 213 -30.49 9.42 -3.63
C VAL A 213 -31.70 9.17 -4.51
N LYS A 214 -32.89 9.49 -3.99
CA LYS A 214 -34.13 9.32 -4.74
C LYS A 214 -34.13 10.13 -6.03
N ALA A 215 -34.43 9.43 -7.10
CA ALA A 215 -34.59 9.96 -8.45
C ALA A 215 -36.01 10.51 -8.69
N LYS A 216 -36.15 11.41 -9.67
CA LYS A 216 -37.42 11.58 -10.39
C LYS A 216 -37.41 10.59 -11.57
N GLU A 217 -38.58 10.11 -12.01
CA GLU A 217 -38.69 9.15 -13.12
C GLU A 217 -37.76 9.50 -14.30
N GLY A 218 -36.95 8.51 -14.71
CA GLY A 218 -36.04 8.60 -15.85
C GLY A 218 -34.70 9.33 -15.63
N LYS A 219 -34.31 9.70 -14.39
CA LYS A 219 -33.01 10.36 -14.12
C LYS A 219 -32.31 9.80 -12.90
N LYS A 220 -30.96 9.76 -12.88
CA LYS A 220 -30.19 9.46 -11.66
C LYS A 220 -30.44 10.52 -10.57
N GLY A 221 -30.60 10.07 -9.32
CA GLY A 221 -30.83 10.94 -8.18
C GLY A 221 -29.64 11.85 -7.87
N LYS A 222 -29.92 13.07 -7.39
CA LYS A 222 -28.90 13.98 -6.86
C LYS A 222 -29.47 15.04 -5.91
N VAL A 223 -28.70 15.36 -4.88
CA VAL A 223 -28.94 16.46 -3.96
C VAL A 223 -28.03 17.63 -4.34
N LYS A 224 -28.60 18.70 -4.91
CA LYS A 224 -27.85 19.93 -5.22
C LYS A 224 -27.54 20.69 -3.92
N LEU A 225 -26.28 21.12 -3.76
CA LEU A 225 -25.79 21.77 -2.53
C LEU A 225 -25.70 23.30 -2.59
N LYS A 226 -26.02 23.94 -3.72
CA LYS A 226 -26.03 25.41 -3.81
C LYS A 226 -27.02 26.01 -2.79
N GLY A 227 -26.50 26.79 -1.84
CA GLY A 227 -27.29 27.39 -0.75
C GLY A 227 -27.77 26.39 0.32
N VAL A 228 -27.25 25.16 0.31
CA VAL A 228 -27.59 24.12 1.29
C VAL A 228 -26.45 24.02 2.29
N HIS A 229 -26.72 24.39 3.53
CA HIS A 229 -25.74 24.31 4.62
C HIS A 229 -25.86 23.02 5.44
N ARG A 230 -27.02 22.34 5.35
CA ARG A 230 -27.31 21.11 6.07
C ARG A 230 -27.99 20.08 5.17
N VAL A 231 -27.62 18.82 5.36
CA VAL A 231 -28.29 17.65 4.78
C VAL A 231 -28.59 16.66 5.90
N THR A 232 -29.54 15.77 5.68
CA THR A 232 -29.79 14.65 6.59
C THR A 232 -29.28 13.38 5.93
N LEU A 233 -28.38 12.65 6.61
CA LEU A 233 -28.04 11.27 6.28
C LEU A 233 -29.02 10.35 7.00
N ALA A 234 -29.62 9.40 6.30
CA ALA A 234 -30.58 8.46 6.88
C ALA A 234 -30.38 7.04 6.33
N GLU A 235 -30.82 6.04 7.08
CA GLU A 235 -30.69 4.64 6.65
C GLU A 235 -31.94 4.13 5.92
N GLU A 236 -33.11 4.68 6.24
CA GLU A 236 -34.39 4.18 5.73
C GLU A 236 -35.39 5.30 5.46
N ASP A 237 -36.40 4.97 4.66
CA ASP A 237 -37.49 5.87 4.34
C ASP A 237 -38.38 6.20 5.55
N GLY A 238 -39.07 7.33 5.48
CA GLY A 238 -40.01 7.75 6.53
C GLY A 238 -39.39 8.62 7.63
N VAL A 239 -38.07 8.89 7.58
CA VAL A 239 -37.43 9.86 8.47
C VAL A 239 -37.98 11.27 8.21
N ALA A 240 -38.58 11.86 9.24
CA ALA A 240 -39.08 13.24 9.21
C ALA A 240 -37.91 14.24 9.20
N ALA A 241 -37.38 14.53 8.01
CA ALA A 241 -36.24 15.43 7.84
C ALA A 241 -36.67 16.83 7.40
N LYS A 242 -36.16 17.86 8.08
CA LYS A 242 -36.31 19.28 7.66
C LYS A 242 -35.39 19.63 6.49
N ASN A 243 -34.28 18.90 6.35
CA ASN A 243 -33.26 19.13 5.32
C ASN A 243 -33.44 18.16 4.14
N LYS A 244 -32.66 18.37 3.08
CA LYS A 244 -32.57 17.38 1.99
C LYS A 244 -31.95 16.09 2.51
N VAL A 245 -32.54 14.95 2.16
CA VAL A 245 -32.12 13.63 2.63
C VAL A 245 -31.21 12.96 1.61
N VAL A 246 -30.15 12.32 2.12
CA VAL A 246 -29.30 11.37 1.43
C VAL A 246 -29.37 10.08 2.23
N TYR A 247 -29.50 8.94 1.56
CA TYR A 247 -29.51 7.66 2.23
C TYR A 247 -28.17 6.94 2.06
N CYS A 248 -27.87 5.95 2.91
CA CYS A 248 -26.72 5.06 2.77
C CYS A 248 -27.17 3.62 2.47
N THR A 249 -26.30 2.85 1.83
CA THR A 249 -26.57 1.43 1.51
C THR A 249 -26.52 0.50 2.71
N GLU A 250 -25.87 0.90 3.80
CA GLU A 250 -25.67 0.09 4.99
C GLU A 250 -26.55 0.59 6.13
N HIS A 251 -27.15 -0.34 6.87
CA HIS A 251 -28.02 -0.06 8.02
C HIS A 251 -27.25 -0.20 9.33
N GLY A 252 -27.71 0.48 10.38
CA GLY A 252 -27.12 0.49 11.72
C GLY A 252 -25.84 1.31 11.87
N ILE A 253 -25.39 2.03 10.84
CA ILE A 253 -24.14 2.80 10.86
C ILE A 253 -24.33 4.24 11.33
N VAL A 254 -25.50 4.84 11.11
CA VAL A 254 -25.78 6.26 11.41
C VAL A 254 -25.85 6.49 12.91
N GLU A 255 -26.35 5.51 13.65
CA GLU A 255 -26.44 5.53 15.12
C GLU A 255 -25.05 5.47 15.80
N GLN A 256 -24.03 5.02 15.08
CA GLN A 256 -22.65 4.89 15.57
C GLN A 256 -21.82 6.17 15.35
N LEU A 257 -22.41 7.19 14.73
CA LEU A 257 -21.74 8.46 14.49
C LEU A 257 -21.81 9.36 15.74
N HIS A 258 -20.79 10.18 15.93
CA HIS A 258 -20.74 11.16 17.02
C HIS A 258 -20.69 12.58 16.49
N GLU A 259 -21.23 13.52 17.26
CA GLU A 259 -21.14 14.95 16.95
C GLU A 259 -19.68 15.39 16.76
N GLY A 260 -19.42 16.13 15.68
CA GLY A 260 -18.08 16.58 15.32
C GLY A 260 -17.30 15.63 14.40
N GLU A 261 -17.78 14.41 14.15
CA GLU A 261 -17.14 13.48 13.20
C GLU A 261 -17.40 13.88 11.74
N ARG A 262 -16.44 13.59 10.85
CA ARG A 262 -16.54 13.87 9.43
C ARG A 262 -17.34 12.79 8.70
N VAL A 263 -18.17 13.25 7.76
CA VAL A 263 -18.80 12.41 6.73
C VAL A 263 -18.46 12.99 5.37
N LEU A 264 -17.81 12.19 4.54
CA LEU A 264 -17.35 12.58 3.22
C LEU A 264 -18.15 11.87 2.14
N PHE A 265 -18.43 12.56 1.03
CA PHE A 265 -19.16 12.01 -0.12
C PHE A 265 -18.40 12.22 -1.43
N ASP A 266 -18.58 11.27 -2.36
CA ASP A 266 -18.02 11.31 -3.72
C ASP A 266 -16.50 11.54 -3.68
N ASP A 267 -15.78 10.64 -3.01
CA ASP A 267 -14.32 10.64 -2.86
C ASP A 267 -13.78 11.96 -2.26
N GLY A 268 -14.47 12.48 -1.23
CA GLY A 268 -14.09 13.72 -0.54
C GLY A 268 -14.44 15.01 -1.30
N ALA A 269 -15.20 14.92 -2.40
CA ALA A 269 -15.67 16.10 -3.13
C ALA A 269 -16.64 16.96 -2.32
N VAL A 270 -17.39 16.34 -1.40
CA VAL A 270 -18.22 17.00 -0.39
C VAL A 270 -17.77 16.54 0.98
N GLU A 271 -17.53 17.50 1.87
CA GLU A 271 -17.09 17.28 3.24
C GLU A 271 -18.11 17.91 4.19
N SER A 272 -18.48 17.15 5.21
CA SER A 272 -19.48 17.55 6.19
C SER A 272 -19.12 17.05 7.59
N LEU A 273 -19.74 17.66 8.61
CA LEU A 273 -19.62 17.24 10.00
C LEU A 273 -20.99 16.82 10.53
N VAL A 274 -20.99 15.79 11.36
CA VAL A 274 -22.15 15.41 12.16
C VAL A 274 -22.43 16.52 13.18
N GLU A 275 -23.62 17.13 13.11
CA GLU A 275 -24.08 18.09 14.12
C GLU A 275 -24.98 17.46 15.16
N LYS A 276 -25.74 16.44 14.77
CA LYS A 276 -26.69 15.75 15.64
C LYS A 276 -27.03 14.39 15.07
N VAL A 277 -27.12 13.38 15.93
CA VAL A 277 -27.66 12.05 15.60
C VAL A 277 -28.98 11.84 16.35
N GLU A 278 -30.00 11.38 15.63
CA GLU A 278 -31.35 11.14 16.14
C GLU A 278 -31.84 9.78 15.60
N GLY A 279 -31.53 8.70 16.32
CA GLY A 279 -31.77 7.34 15.85
C GLY A 279 -31.06 7.08 14.52
N LYS A 280 -31.76 6.53 13.53
CA LYS A 280 -31.24 6.20 12.19
C LYS A 280 -31.05 7.41 11.26
N ALA A 281 -30.94 8.62 11.80
CA ALA A 281 -30.75 9.84 11.03
C ALA A 281 -29.73 10.77 11.68
N ALA A 282 -28.82 11.31 10.87
CA ALA A 282 -27.84 12.31 11.30
C ALA A 282 -28.02 13.60 10.50
N THR A 283 -28.06 14.74 11.19
CA THR A 283 -27.95 16.05 10.55
C THR A 283 -26.49 16.37 10.34
N LEU A 284 -26.13 16.61 9.08
CA LEU A 284 -24.77 16.93 8.66
C LEU A 284 -24.67 18.38 8.20
N ARG A 285 -23.70 19.11 8.73
CA ARG A 285 -23.34 20.45 8.26
C ARG A 285 -22.29 20.36 7.16
N ILE A 286 -22.59 20.94 6.00
CA ILE A 286 -21.67 20.99 4.87
C ILE A 286 -20.55 22.00 5.18
N LEU A 287 -19.30 21.53 5.18
CA LEU A 287 -18.11 22.39 5.32
C LEU A 287 -17.60 22.86 3.96
N ARG A 288 -17.50 21.93 3.01
CA ARG A 288 -16.90 22.16 1.69
C ARG A 288 -17.61 21.32 0.65
N ALA A 289 -17.81 21.89 -0.54
CA ALA A 289 -18.31 21.16 -1.70
C ALA A 289 -17.64 21.69 -2.97
N THR A 290 -16.99 20.80 -3.70
CA THR A 290 -16.17 21.16 -4.87
C THR A 290 -16.95 21.07 -6.19
N GLY A 291 -16.46 21.79 -7.21
CA GLY A 291 -16.99 21.79 -8.57
C GLY A 291 -18.02 22.90 -8.87
N ASN A 292 -18.26 23.16 -10.16
CA ASN A 292 -19.12 24.25 -10.63
C ASN A 292 -20.60 24.12 -10.22
N LYS A 293 -21.06 22.88 -10.00
CA LYS A 293 -22.44 22.57 -9.58
C LYS A 293 -22.38 21.49 -8.49
N PRO A 294 -22.02 21.86 -7.25
CA PRO A 294 -21.79 20.89 -6.19
C PRO A 294 -23.06 20.11 -5.88
N SER A 295 -22.95 18.79 -5.80
CA SER A 295 -24.06 17.90 -5.53
C SER A 295 -23.59 16.55 -5.00
N ILE A 296 -24.34 15.97 -4.08
CA ILE A 296 -24.23 14.56 -3.73
C ILE A 296 -25.05 13.77 -4.74
N LYS A 297 -24.42 12.85 -5.47
CA LYS A 297 -25.05 12.05 -6.51
C LYS A 297 -25.37 10.66 -5.96
N ASP A 298 -26.34 10.00 -6.58
CA ASP A 298 -26.66 8.60 -6.31
C ASP A 298 -25.49 7.65 -6.66
N GLY A 299 -25.31 6.60 -5.87
CA GLY A 299 -24.32 5.53 -6.06
C GLY A 299 -22.85 5.93 -5.78
N LYS A 300 -22.61 7.09 -5.17
CA LYS A 300 -21.27 7.61 -4.86
C LYS A 300 -20.79 7.14 -3.50
N GLY A 301 -19.46 7.04 -3.33
CA GLY A 301 -18.86 6.60 -2.07
C GLY A 301 -19.25 7.50 -0.90
N ILE A 302 -19.44 6.89 0.27
CA ILE A 302 -19.51 7.57 1.57
C ILE A 302 -18.36 7.06 2.41
N ASN A 303 -17.68 7.98 3.09
CA ASN A 303 -16.53 7.69 3.93
C ASN A 303 -16.76 8.31 5.32
N PHE A 304 -16.32 7.60 6.36
CA PHE A 304 -16.49 7.96 7.77
C PHE A 304 -15.14 7.91 8.49
N PRO A 305 -14.24 8.85 8.19
CA PRO A 305 -12.83 8.75 8.59
C PRO A 305 -12.59 8.70 10.10
N ASP A 306 -13.53 9.24 10.87
CA ASP A 306 -13.40 9.40 12.32
C ASP A 306 -14.22 8.36 13.10
N SER A 307 -15.12 7.64 12.44
CA SER A 307 -16.11 6.76 13.07
C SER A 307 -15.64 5.30 13.07
N LYS A 308 -15.77 4.63 14.21
CA LYS A 308 -15.53 3.18 14.32
C LYS A 308 -16.82 2.42 14.02
N LEU A 309 -17.01 2.08 12.75
CA LEU A 309 -18.22 1.40 12.30
C LEU A 309 -18.14 -0.12 12.48
N SER A 310 -19.19 -0.72 13.04
CA SER A 310 -19.33 -2.17 13.20
C SER A 310 -19.81 -2.83 11.90
N ILE A 311 -18.97 -2.82 10.86
CA ILE A 311 -19.28 -3.39 9.54
C ILE A 311 -18.29 -4.52 9.22
N GLY A 312 -18.76 -5.71 8.85
CA GLY A 312 -17.88 -6.79 8.44
C GLY A 312 -17.05 -6.40 7.21
N SER A 313 -15.73 -6.60 7.26
CA SER A 313 -14.85 -6.37 6.11
C SER A 313 -15.12 -7.36 4.96
N LEU A 314 -15.67 -8.53 5.29
CA LEU A 314 -16.15 -9.52 4.34
C LEU A 314 -17.67 -9.48 4.24
N THR A 315 -18.20 -9.16 3.07
CA THR A 315 -19.66 -9.09 2.85
C THR A 315 -20.24 -10.44 2.43
N GLU A 316 -21.56 -10.59 2.52
CA GLU A 316 -22.26 -11.76 1.96
C GLU A 316 -22.04 -11.93 0.45
N TYR A 317 -21.87 -10.82 -0.28
CA TYR A 317 -21.50 -10.87 -1.69
C TYR A 317 -20.09 -11.43 -1.89
N ASP A 318 -19.12 -10.98 -1.08
CA ASP A 318 -17.75 -11.48 -1.14
C ASP A 318 -17.69 -12.97 -0.83
N ILE A 319 -18.40 -13.44 0.20
CA ILE A 319 -18.48 -14.86 0.57
C ILE A 319 -18.99 -15.71 -0.60
N ARG A 320 -20.01 -15.23 -1.32
CA ARG A 320 -20.54 -15.92 -2.52
C ARG A 320 -19.54 -15.97 -3.68
N CYS A 321 -18.64 -14.99 -3.78
CA CYS A 321 -17.62 -14.97 -4.83
C CYS A 321 -16.43 -15.91 -4.52
N LEU A 322 -16.21 -16.28 -3.25
CA LEU A 322 -15.03 -17.06 -2.85
C LEU A 322 -14.86 -18.39 -3.60
N PRO A 323 -15.89 -19.23 -3.82
CA PRO A 323 -15.72 -20.48 -4.57
C PRO A 323 -15.20 -20.27 -5.99
N PHE A 324 -15.71 -19.24 -6.68
CA PHE A 324 -15.23 -18.88 -8.02
C PHE A 324 -13.78 -18.40 -7.98
N ILE A 325 -13.45 -17.50 -7.05
CA ILE A 325 -12.10 -16.94 -6.88
C ILE A 325 -11.10 -18.06 -6.56
N VAL A 326 -11.40 -18.96 -5.62
CA VAL A 326 -10.54 -20.08 -5.23
C VAL A 326 -10.24 -21.00 -6.42
N SER A 327 -11.19 -21.15 -7.34
CA SER A 327 -11.04 -22.03 -8.50
C SER A 327 -10.21 -21.42 -9.64
N HIS A 328 -10.07 -20.09 -9.70
CA HIS A 328 -9.54 -19.41 -10.88
C HIS A 328 -8.41 -18.41 -10.61
N ALA A 329 -8.33 -17.83 -9.42
CA ALA A 329 -7.37 -16.78 -9.12
C ALA A 329 -6.06 -17.35 -8.55
N ASP A 330 -4.94 -16.70 -8.88
CA ASP A 330 -3.68 -16.90 -8.17
C ASP A 330 -3.63 -16.07 -6.88
N LEU A 331 -4.25 -14.89 -6.91
CA LEU A 331 -4.24 -13.90 -5.85
C LEU A 331 -5.65 -13.39 -5.57
N VAL A 332 -5.97 -13.15 -4.30
CA VAL A 332 -7.21 -12.51 -3.86
C VAL A 332 -6.90 -11.21 -3.11
N GLY A 333 -7.49 -10.11 -3.55
CA GLY A 333 -7.38 -8.84 -2.86
C GLY A 333 -8.47 -8.65 -1.83
N TYR A 334 -8.08 -8.39 -0.59
CA TYR A 334 -9.01 -8.21 0.51
C TYR A 334 -9.27 -6.72 0.75
N SER A 335 -10.37 -6.23 0.19
CA SER A 335 -10.80 -4.84 0.27
C SER A 335 -11.28 -4.45 1.67
N PHE A 336 -10.95 -3.22 2.09
CA PHE A 336 -11.35 -2.62 3.36
C PHE A 336 -11.03 -3.48 4.59
N VAL A 337 -9.94 -4.24 4.56
CA VAL A 337 -9.44 -4.96 5.74
C VAL A 337 -9.05 -3.96 6.82
N ARG A 338 -9.45 -4.19 8.08
CA ARG A 338 -9.22 -3.25 9.19
C ARG A 338 -8.48 -3.89 10.35
N GLU A 339 -8.79 -5.14 10.67
CA GLU A 339 -8.26 -5.82 11.85
C GLU A 339 -7.67 -7.19 11.53
N ALA A 340 -6.82 -7.71 12.42
CA ALA A 340 -6.26 -9.05 12.26
C ALA A 340 -7.35 -10.13 12.19
N ASN A 341 -8.46 -9.96 12.90
CA ASN A 341 -9.56 -10.93 12.86
C ASN A 341 -10.21 -11.02 11.47
N ASP A 342 -10.28 -9.92 10.73
CA ASP A 342 -10.77 -9.91 9.35
C ASP A 342 -9.94 -10.85 8.47
N VAL A 343 -8.61 -10.78 8.60
CA VAL A 343 -7.66 -11.62 7.84
C VAL A 343 -7.79 -13.07 8.25
N ALA A 344 -7.92 -13.33 9.55
CA ALA A 344 -8.12 -14.68 10.08
C ALA A 344 -9.40 -15.32 9.54
N GLU A 345 -10.49 -14.56 9.44
CA GLU A 345 -11.74 -15.03 8.86
C GLU A 345 -11.57 -15.41 7.38
N LEU A 346 -10.95 -14.54 6.58
CA LEU A 346 -10.72 -14.83 5.16
C LEU A 346 -9.80 -16.04 4.97
N GLN A 347 -8.70 -16.14 5.71
CA GLN A 347 -7.79 -17.29 5.68
C GLN A 347 -8.52 -18.60 6.01
N LYS A 348 -9.36 -18.59 7.05
CA LYS A 348 -10.16 -19.74 7.43
C LYS A 348 -11.07 -20.17 6.27
N ARG A 349 -11.88 -19.24 5.74
CA ARG A 349 -12.82 -19.54 4.64
C ARG A 349 -12.11 -20.05 3.38
N LEU A 350 -10.96 -19.46 3.04
CA LEU A 350 -10.16 -19.91 1.90
C LEU A 350 -9.60 -21.32 2.10
N SER A 351 -9.11 -21.64 3.31
CA SER A 351 -8.58 -22.98 3.63
C SER A 351 -9.66 -24.07 3.68
N GLU A 352 -10.89 -23.72 4.04
CA GLU A 352 -12.06 -24.63 3.98
C GLU A 352 -12.48 -24.96 2.53
N LEU A 353 -12.19 -24.07 1.57
CA LEU A 353 -12.53 -24.25 0.16
C LEU A 353 -11.43 -24.97 -0.64
N SER A 354 -10.15 -24.81 -0.27
CA SER A 354 -9.04 -25.42 -0.99
C SER A 354 -7.81 -25.61 -0.10
N ALA A 355 -7.08 -26.71 -0.30
CA ALA A 355 -5.80 -26.98 0.33
C ALA A 355 -4.67 -26.05 -0.18
N ASN A 356 -4.85 -25.42 -1.34
CA ASN A 356 -3.93 -24.42 -1.86
C ASN A 356 -4.73 -23.22 -2.41
N PRO A 357 -5.27 -22.37 -1.52
CA PRO A 357 -6.05 -21.22 -1.92
C PRO A 357 -5.16 -20.12 -2.54
N PRO A 358 -5.76 -19.15 -3.27
CA PRO A 358 -5.06 -17.97 -3.74
C PRO A 358 -4.39 -17.21 -2.59
N ARG A 359 -3.25 -16.56 -2.87
CA ARG A 359 -2.55 -15.78 -1.84
C ARG A 359 -3.28 -14.46 -1.59
N ILE A 360 -3.39 -14.08 -0.32
CA ILE A 360 -4.09 -12.87 0.08
C ILE A 360 -3.20 -11.64 -0.15
N ILE A 361 -3.78 -10.60 -0.73
CA ILE A 361 -3.23 -9.25 -0.79
C ILE A 361 -4.09 -8.34 0.10
N LEU A 362 -3.52 -7.83 1.19
CA LEU A 362 -4.19 -6.96 2.15
C LEU A 362 -4.28 -5.55 1.56
N LYS A 363 -5.49 -5.01 1.35
CA LYS A 363 -5.67 -3.66 0.79
C LYS A 363 -5.78 -2.64 1.90
N ILE A 364 -4.75 -1.81 2.06
CA ILE A 364 -4.72 -0.75 3.06
C ILE A 364 -5.46 0.46 2.48
N GLU A 365 -6.73 0.60 2.91
CA GLU A 365 -7.72 1.54 2.36
C GLU A 365 -8.29 2.49 3.41
N THR A 366 -8.08 2.23 4.69
CA THR A 366 -8.66 3.00 5.80
C THR A 366 -7.59 3.38 6.83
N LEU A 367 -7.89 4.38 7.67
CA LEU A 367 -7.02 4.76 8.77
C LEU A 367 -6.84 3.61 9.78
N ASP A 368 -7.88 2.81 10.04
CA ASP A 368 -7.80 1.63 10.89
C ASP A 368 -6.79 0.62 10.33
N ALA A 369 -6.82 0.36 9.01
CA ALA A 369 -5.88 -0.54 8.36
C ALA A 369 -4.43 -0.06 8.51
N VAL A 370 -4.20 1.26 8.43
CA VAL A 370 -2.88 1.85 8.66
C VAL A 370 -2.42 1.64 10.10
N ASN A 371 -3.29 1.97 11.07
CA ASN A 371 -2.96 1.84 12.50
C ASN A 371 -2.72 0.38 12.91
N ASN A 372 -3.48 -0.55 12.31
CA ASN A 372 -3.41 -1.98 12.60
C ASN A 372 -2.43 -2.74 11.69
N LEU A 373 -1.70 -2.05 10.80
CA LEU A 373 -0.82 -2.69 9.82
C LEU A 373 0.12 -3.74 10.43
N PRO A 374 0.82 -3.52 11.56
CA PRO A 374 1.61 -4.57 12.19
C PRO A 374 0.84 -5.85 12.53
N ALA A 375 -0.37 -5.72 13.07
CA ALA A 375 -1.21 -6.86 13.44
C ALA A 375 -1.74 -7.58 12.20
N LEU A 376 -2.12 -6.83 11.16
CA LEU A 376 -2.53 -7.36 9.86
C LEU A 376 -1.41 -8.18 9.21
N LEU A 377 -0.17 -7.67 9.24
CA LEU A 377 1.00 -8.37 8.70
C LEU A 377 1.30 -9.65 9.49
N LEU A 378 1.29 -9.60 10.83
CA LEU A 378 1.52 -10.79 11.66
C LEU A 378 0.47 -11.88 11.43
N GLN A 379 -0.80 -11.51 11.22
CA GLN A 379 -1.83 -12.46 10.85
C GLN A 379 -1.65 -12.99 9.42
N GLY A 380 -1.30 -12.13 8.45
CA GLY A 380 -0.96 -12.55 7.09
C GLY A 380 0.21 -13.53 7.03
N MET A 381 1.18 -13.37 7.94
CA MET A 381 2.34 -14.27 8.09
C MET A 381 1.98 -15.69 8.60
N LYS A 382 0.73 -15.96 9.00
CA LYS A 382 0.28 -17.34 9.23
C LYS A 382 0.24 -18.18 7.95
N ASP A 383 0.23 -17.53 6.79
CA ASP A 383 0.48 -18.16 5.51
C ASP A 383 1.93 -17.97 5.08
N SER A 384 2.45 -18.95 4.33
CA SER A 384 3.82 -18.90 3.79
C SER A 384 4.08 -17.69 2.87
N SER A 385 3.04 -17.12 2.24
CA SER A 385 3.15 -15.92 1.41
C SER A 385 1.85 -15.12 1.38
N PHE A 386 1.98 -13.80 1.47
CA PHE A 386 0.92 -12.81 1.31
C PHE A 386 1.56 -11.49 0.82
N GLY A 387 0.74 -10.51 0.44
CA GLY A 387 1.23 -9.18 0.06
C GLY A 387 0.34 -8.06 0.57
N VAL A 388 0.74 -6.82 0.27
CA VAL A 388 0.02 -5.61 0.68
C VAL A 388 -0.20 -4.71 -0.52
N MET A 389 -1.39 -4.15 -0.65
CA MET A 389 -1.68 -3.10 -1.64
C MET A 389 -1.93 -1.78 -0.93
N ILE A 390 -1.19 -0.75 -1.33
CA ILE A 390 -1.44 0.63 -0.91
C ILE A 390 -2.53 1.17 -1.83
N ALA A 391 -3.79 1.05 -1.42
CA ALA A 391 -4.94 1.40 -2.24
C ALA A 391 -5.31 2.88 -2.01
N ARG A 392 -4.52 3.74 -2.65
CA ARG A 392 -4.47 5.20 -2.41
C ARG A 392 -5.77 5.93 -2.72
N GLY A 393 -6.63 5.38 -3.57
CA GLY A 393 -7.91 6.02 -3.92
C GLY A 393 -8.80 6.21 -2.70
N ASP A 394 -9.17 5.11 -2.04
CA ASP A 394 -9.98 5.15 -0.82
C ASP A 394 -9.16 5.65 0.38
N LEU A 395 -7.88 5.24 0.48
CA LEU A 395 -7.02 5.64 1.60
C LEU A 395 -6.87 7.16 1.73
N ALA A 396 -6.65 7.88 0.62
CA ALA A 396 -6.46 9.33 0.66
C ALA A 396 -7.71 10.10 1.11
N VAL A 397 -8.90 9.52 0.93
CA VAL A 397 -10.17 10.09 1.43
C VAL A 397 -10.25 9.93 2.95
N GLU A 398 -9.79 8.80 3.47
CA GLU A 398 -9.81 8.48 4.90
C GLU A 398 -8.75 9.26 5.70
N ILE A 399 -7.50 9.28 5.24
CA ILE A 399 -6.40 9.92 5.99
C ILE A 399 -6.21 11.41 5.67
N GLY A 400 -6.85 11.90 4.61
CA GLY A 400 -6.61 13.23 4.04
C GLY A 400 -5.48 13.23 3.00
N MET A 401 -5.62 14.06 1.96
CA MET A 401 -4.67 14.13 0.85
C MET A 401 -3.27 14.56 1.29
N GLU A 402 -3.18 15.43 2.29
CA GLU A 402 -1.94 15.97 2.85
C GLU A 402 -1.08 14.89 3.53
N ARG A 403 -1.71 13.85 4.08
CA ARG A 403 -1.01 12.75 4.77
C ARG A 403 -0.64 11.60 3.83
N MET A 404 -1.10 11.63 2.58
CA MET A 404 -0.89 10.52 1.64
C MET A 404 0.59 10.24 1.39
N SER A 405 1.44 11.27 1.33
CA SER A 405 2.87 11.05 1.11
C SER A 405 3.57 10.40 2.30
N GLU A 406 3.25 10.80 3.53
CA GLU A 406 3.88 10.23 4.74
C GLU A 406 3.42 8.79 4.98
N ILE A 407 2.10 8.55 4.93
CA ILE A 407 1.51 7.23 5.24
C ILE A 407 1.91 6.18 4.20
N GLN A 408 2.01 6.56 2.93
CA GLN A 408 2.51 5.65 1.89
C GLN A 408 3.94 5.18 2.19
N ASP A 409 4.81 6.11 2.57
CA ASP A 409 6.20 5.80 2.89
C ASP A 409 6.24 4.92 4.16
N GLU A 410 5.45 5.22 5.20
CA GLU A 410 5.33 4.38 6.40
C GLU A 410 4.88 2.95 6.08
N ILE A 411 3.82 2.77 5.30
CA ILE A 411 3.34 1.44 4.89
C ILE A 411 4.45 0.66 4.16
N LEU A 412 5.16 1.31 3.24
CA LEU A 412 6.27 0.67 2.51
C LEU A 412 7.39 0.21 3.45
N TRP A 413 7.73 1.01 4.47
CA TRP A 413 8.82 0.67 5.39
C TRP A 413 8.43 -0.49 6.31
N VAL A 414 7.20 -0.49 6.81
CA VAL A 414 6.67 -1.59 7.62
C VAL A 414 6.55 -2.87 6.78
N CYS A 415 6.11 -2.79 5.53
CA CYS A 415 6.11 -3.92 4.60
C CYS A 415 7.53 -4.43 4.30
N GLU A 416 8.51 -3.52 4.15
CA GLU A 416 9.90 -3.88 3.93
C GLU A 416 10.50 -4.63 5.13
N ALA A 417 10.18 -4.21 6.36
CA ALA A 417 10.57 -4.89 7.59
C ALA A 417 9.92 -6.27 7.75
N ALA A 418 8.68 -6.40 7.30
CA ALA A 418 7.96 -7.68 7.23
C ALA A 418 8.39 -8.58 6.05
N HIS A 419 9.26 -8.10 5.16
CA HIS A 419 9.54 -8.74 3.87
C HIS A 419 8.26 -9.09 3.08
N ALA A 420 7.22 -8.29 3.23
CA ALA A 420 5.94 -8.43 2.54
C ALA A 420 5.99 -7.61 1.23
N PRO A 421 5.79 -8.24 0.05
CA PRO A 421 5.74 -7.51 -1.20
C PRO A 421 4.61 -6.47 -1.20
N ALA A 422 4.94 -5.24 -1.60
CA ALA A 422 3.98 -4.15 -1.68
C ALA A 422 3.55 -3.86 -3.13
N ILE A 423 2.29 -3.49 -3.31
CA ILE A 423 1.71 -3.01 -4.57
C ILE A 423 1.43 -1.52 -4.45
N TRP A 424 2.04 -0.73 -5.32
CA TRP A 424 1.76 0.68 -5.49
C TRP A 424 0.53 0.85 -6.39
N ALA A 425 -0.62 1.15 -5.78
CA ALA A 425 -1.89 1.09 -6.47
C ALA A 425 -2.64 2.41 -6.53
N THR A 426 -3.56 2.45 -7.49
CA THR A 426 -4.49 3.55 -7.79
C THR A 426 -3.80 4.80 -8.37
N GLN A 427 -4.39 5.35 -9.43
CA GLN A 427 -4.01 6.64 -10.03
C GLN A 427 -2.57 6.78 -10.59
N VAL A 428 -1.84 5.68 -10.78
CA VAL A 428 -0.56 5.72 -11.51
C VAL A 428 -0.84 5.97 -12.99
N LEU A 429 -0.38 7.11 -13.52
CA LEU A 429 -0.61 7.52 -14.91
C LEU A 429 -2.11 7.53 -15.31
N GLU A 430 -3.01 7.88 -14.37
CA GLU A 430 -4.47 7.85 -14.56
C GLU A 430 -4.96 8.69 -15.75
N THR A 431 -4.47 9.92 -15.82
CA THR A 431 -4.82 10.90 -16.86
C THR A 431 -4.30 10.43 -18.19
N MET A 432 -3.10 9.84 -18.23
CA MET A 432 -2.56 9.23 -19.44
C MET A 432 -3.45 8.09 -19.91
N ASN A 433 -3.89 7.23 -19.00
CA ASN A 433 -4.75 6.11 -19.33
C ASN A 433 -6.12 6.54 -19.87
N LYS A 434 -6.61 7.72 -19.48
CA LYS A 434 -7.87 8.31 -19.97
C LYS A 434 -7.72 9.16 -21.23
N SER A 435 -6.65 9.94 -21.34
CA SER A 435 -6.51 11.02 -22.33
C SER A 435 -5.35 10.85 -23.31
N GLY A 436 -4.44 9.91 -23.05
CA GLY A 436 -3.22 9.67 -23.82
C GLY A 436 -2.02 10.49 -23.36
N PHE A 437 -2.19 11.45 -22.43
CA PHE A 437 -1.11 12.31 -21.95
C PHE A 437 -0.95 12.27 -20.43
N ALA A 438 0.29 12.08 -19.97
CA ALA A 438 0.64 12.13 -18.55
C ALA A 438 0.94 13.56 -18.10
N SER A 439 0.51 13.89 -16.88
CA SER A 439 0.95 15.08 -16.17
C SER A 439 2.35 14.89 -15.56
N ARG A 440 3.03 16.01 -15.24
CA ARG A 440 4.35 15.98 -14.56
C ARG A 440 4.29 15.29 -13.20
N SER A 441 3.20 15.49 -12.45
CA SER A 441 2.98 14.83 -11.17
C SER A 441 2.84 13.32 -11.32
N GLU A 442 2.13 12.85 -12.34
CA GLU A 442 1.96 11.40 -12.58
C GLU A 442 3.26 10.72 -13.03
N VAL A 443 4.09 11.39 -13.83
CA VAL A 443 5.43 10.88 -14.17
C VAL A 443 6.31 10.76 -12.93
N THR A 444 6.23 11.75 -12.03
CA THR A 444 6.97 11.73 -10.75
C THR A 444 6.47 10.61 -9.83
N ASP A 445 5.15 10.41 -9.75
CA ASP A 445 4.52 9.33 -8.99
C ASP A 445 4.92 7.95 -9.54
N ALA A 446 4.81 7.76 -10.86
CA ALA A 446 5.25 6.55 -11.53
C ALA A 446 6.74 6.26 -11.30
N ALA A 447 7.60 7.29 -11.28
CA ALA A 447 9.01 7.13 -10.95
C ALA A 447 9.24 6.68 -9.49
N ARG A 448 8.44 7.18 -8.53
CA ARG A 448 8.51 6.76 -7.11
C ARG A 448 8.01 5.34 -6.87
N SER A 449 7.11 4.85 -7.72
CA SER A 449 6.55 3.49 -7.61
C SER A 449 7.59 2.37 -7.68
N VAL A 450 8.85 2.67 -8.09
CA VAL A 450 10.00 1.76 -7.98
C VAL A 450 10.32 1.29 -6.56
N MET A 451 9.76 1.96 -5.54
CA MET A 451 9.86 1.53 -4.14
C MET A 451 8.98 0.31 -3.82
N ALA A 452 8.02 -0.03 -4.68
CA ALA A 452 7.15 -1.19 -4.52
C ALA A 452 7.63 -2.36 -5.38
N GLU A 453 7.17 -3.57 -5.04
CA GLU A 453 7.44 -4.77 -5.83
C GLU A 453 6.57 -4.79 -7.10
N CYS A 454 5.36 -4.24 -7.04
CA CYS A 454 4.41 -4.21 -8.14
C CYS A 454 3.75 -2.84 -8.25
N VAL A 455 3.39 -2.44 -9.48
CA VAL A 455 2.68 -1.19 -9.78
C VAL A 455 1.38 -1.53 -10.50
N MET A 456 0.27 -1.00 -10.00
CA MET A 456 -1.05 -1.24 -10.58
C MET A 456 -1.49 -0.07 -11.46
N ILE A 457 -1.88 -0.40 -12.69
CA ILE A 457 -2.54 0.49 -13.64
C ILE A 457 -4.06 0.23 -13.60
N ASN A 458 -4.84 1.31 -13.57
CA ASN A 458 -6.30 1.27 -13.64
C ASN A 458 -6.79 0.91 -15.06
N LYS A 459 -8.09 0.70 -15.26
CA LYS A 459 -8.67 0.52 -16.60
C LYS A 459 -8.71 1.84 -17.36
N GLY A 460 -8.53 1.81 -18.68
CA GLY A 460 -8.53 2.99 -19.52
C GLY A 460 -8.32 2.70 -21.00
N LYS A 461 -8.39 3.73 -21.84
CA LYS A 461 -8.32 3.57 -23.30
C LYS A 461 -6.90 3.33 -23.80
N TYR A 462 -5.88 3.85 -23.10
CA TYR A 462 -4.49 3.86 -23.54
C TYR A 462 -3.60 2.91 -22.70
N MET A 463 -4.14 1.75 -22.31
CA MET A 463 -3.46 0.83 -21.38
C MET A 463 -2.10 0.37 -21.90
N ILE A 464 -1.99 0.08 -23.19
CA ILE A 464 -0.74 -0.39 -23.80
C ILE A 464 0.33 0.70 -23.70
N GLU A 465 0.01 1.91 -24.13
CA GLU A 465 0.91 3.06 -24.11
C GLU A 465 1.32 3.45 -22.68
N VAL A 466 0.39 3.30 -21.72
CA VAL A 466 0.68 3.51 -20.30
C VAL A 466 1.65 2.48 -19.77
N VAL A 467 1.47 1.19 -20.07
CA VAL A 467 2.40 0.12 -19.66
C VAL A 467 3.80 0.37 -20.25
N GLU A 468 3.88 0.75 -21.52
CA GLU A 468 5.16 1.05 -22.17
C GLU A 468 5.85 2.28 -21.56
N SER A 469 5.09 3.33 -21.31
CA SER A 469 5.59 4.56 -20.69
C SER A 469 6.05 4.33 -19.26
N LEU A 470 5.26 3.60 -18.46
CA LEU A 470 5.62 3.19 -17.12
C LEU A 470 6.93 2.40 -17.13
N ARG A 471 7.07 1.44 -18.04
CA ARG A 471 8.30 0.63 -18.17
C ARG A 471 9.53 1.48 -18.44
N GLU A 472 9.43 2.48 -19.30
CA GLU A 472 10.53 3.38 -19.61
C GLU A 472 10.88 4.31 -18.43
N ILE A 473 9.87 4.85 -17.74
CA ILE A 473 10.05 5.62 -16.50
C ILE A 473 10.76 4.77 -15.45
N LEU A 474 10.29 3.54 -15.21
CA LEU A 474 10.86 2.63 -14.22
C LEU A 474 12.29 2.20 -14.58
N LYS A 475 12.60 2.00 -15.86
CA LYS A 475 13.96 1.67 -16.31
C LYS A 475 14.95 2.80 -16.01
N ARG A 476 14.53 4.06 -16.17
CA ARG A 476 15.35 5.24 -15.89
C ARG A 476 15.51 5.47 -14.38
N SER A 477 14.44 5.32 -13.63
CA SER A 477 14.42 5.54 -12.18
C SER A 477 15.06 4.41 -11.38
N GLY A 478 14.78 3.15 -11.74
CA GLY A 478 15.31 1.94 -11.08
C GLY A 478 16.82 1.77 -11.21
N GLY A 479 17.44 2.44 -12.20
CA GLY A 479 18.89 2.52 -12.25
C GLY A 479 19.52 3.37 -11.14
N HIS A 480 18.77 4.28 -10.55
CA HIS A 480 19.26 5.23 -9.56
C HIS A 480 18.76 4.94 -8.15
N ARG A 481 17.80 4.02 -7.99
CA ARG A 481 17.15 3.76 -6.70
C ARG A 481 16.63 2.33 -6.59
N ILE A 482 16.88 1.70 -5.44
CA ILE A 482 16.21 0.48 -4.98
C ILE A 482 15.66 0.77 -3.58
N LYS A 483 14.35 0.68 -3.40
CA LYS A 483 13.69 1.01 -2.12
C LYS A 483 14.13 2.41 -1.63
N LYS A 484 14.66 2.53 -0.41
CA LYS A 484 15.24 3.79 0.10
C LYS A 484 16.65 4.08 -0.38
N ARG A 485 17.36 3.10 -0.94
CA ARG A 485 18.78 3.24 -1.28
C ARG A 485 18.95 3.89 -2.65
N TYR A 486 19.74 4.95 -2.70
CA TYR A 486 20.26 5.47 -3.94
C TYR A 486 21.34 4.53 -4.48
N LEU A 487 21.20 4.15 -5.74
CA LEU A 487 22.22 3.45 -6.50
C LEU A 487 22.98 4.48 -7.31
N PHE A 488 24.26 4.65 -7.01
CA PHE A 488 25.14 5.57 -7.74
C PHE A 488 25.68 4.88 -8.99
N ARG A 489 24.79 4.66 -9.98
CA ARG A 489 25.25 4.33 -11.33
C ARG A 489 26.10 5.51 -11.85
N PRO A 490 27.14 5.26 -12.66
CA PRO A 490 27.97 6.33 -13.19
C PRO A 490 27.14 7.43 -13.85
N LEU A 491 27.31 8.67 -13.39
CA LEU A 491 26.62 9.80 -13.98
C LEU A 491 27.26 10.12 -15.34
N GLY A 492 26.45 10.08 -16.40
CA GLY A 492 26.93 10.43 -17.74
C GLY A 492 27.45 11.87 -17.81
N ILE A 493 26.88 12.79 -17.02
CA ILE A 493 27.39 14.17 -16.92
C ILE A 493 28.79 14.21 -16.29
N ALA A 494 29.04 13.46 -15.20
CA ALA A 494 30.35 13.40 -14.57
C ALA A 494 31.37 12.75 -15.50
N SER A 495 30.99 11.64 -16.15
CA SER A 495 31.84 10.94 -17.11
C SER A 495 32.21 11.84 -18.29
N ARG A 496 31.24 12.57 -18.87
CA ARG A 496 31.47 13.52 -19.97
C ARG A 496 32.31 14.72 -19.53
N PHE A 497 32.06 15.27 -18.35
CA PHE A 497 32.81 16.41 -17.82
C PHE A 497 34.28 16.05 -17.58
N LEU A 498 34.55 14.89 -17.00
CA LEU A 498 35.92 14.41 -16.78
C LEU A 498 36.61 13.97 -18.08
N ALA A 499 35.85 13.51 -19.08
CA ALA A 499 36.37 13.12 -20.39
C ALA A 499 36.58 14.33 -21.33
N SER A 500 35.86 15.44 -21.12
CA SER A 500 36.16 16.67 -21.84
C SER A 500 37.49 17.22 -21.36
N SER A 501 38.47 17.31 -22.25
CA SER A 501 39.73 18.02 -22.05
C SER A 501 39.48 19.53 -21.95
N LEU A 502 38.77 19.94 -20.91
CA LEU A 502 38.71 21.32 -20.47
C LEU A 502 40.01 21.58 -19.70
N THR A 503 41.05 22.01 -20.43
CA THR A 503 42.04 22.90 -19.83
C THR A 503 41.28 24.11 -19.33
N LEU A 504 41.01 24.15 -18.03
CA LEU A 504 40.63 25.37 -17.32
C LEU A 504 41.77 26.39 -17.56
N GLN A 505 41.58 27.28 -18.53
CA GLN A 505 42.39 28.49 -18.71
C GLN A 505 41.92 29.57 -17.75
#